data_AF-A0A3M6UB14-F1
#
_entry.id   AF-A0A3M6UB14-F1
#
_cell.length_a   1.000
_cell.length_b   1.000
_cell.length_c   1.000
_cell.angle_alpha   90.00
_cell.angle_beta   90.00
_cell.angle_gamma   90.00
#
_symmetry.space_group_name_H-M   'P 1'
#
loop_
_entity.id
_entity.type
_entity.pdbx_description
1 polymer ?
#
loop_
_entity_poly.entity_id
_entity_poly.type
_entity_poly.pdbx_seq_one_letter_code
_entity_poly.pdbx_strand_id
1 'polypeptide(L)'
;METGEIALTPDPQRISTVPTEEDYILTIRDVLNAQLRAKLVVLSCCHSGRGEIKAEGVVGIARAFMGAGARSIVVSLWAIDDEATLEFMKYFYQQLAGGKPVSESLNLAMKSLRESDKFCDIKHWAPFLLIGDDVTLHFMAKERENLNMKSHK
;
A
#
# COMPACT_ATOMS: atom_id res chain seq x y z
N MET A 1 -5.27 9.71 -17.99
CA MET A 1 -5.58 9.23 -16.63
C MET A 1 -5.59 10.43 -15.70
N GLU A 2 -6.68 11.20 -15.75
CA GLU A 2 -6.92 12.37 -14.87
C GLU A 2 -7.66 11.99 -13.58
N THR A 3 -8.27 10.80 -13.59
CA THR A 3 -9.06 10.22 -12.50
C THR A 3 -8.24 9.12 -11.85
N GLY A 4 -8.05 9.17 -10.52
CA GLY A 4 -7.27 8.18 -9.77
C GLY A 4 -7.90 6.79 -9.78
N GLU A 5 -7.83 6.09 -10.90
CA GLU A 5 -8.37 4.76 -11.13
C GLU A 5 -7.30 3.69 -10.92
N ILE A 6 -7.71 2.53 -10.40
CA ILE A 6 -6.84 1.35 -10.27
C ILE A 6 -7.47 0.21 -11.05
N ALA A 7 -6.72 -0.35 -12.01
CA ALA A 7 -7.10 -1.59 -12.66
C ALA A 7 -6.82 -2.78 -11.72
N LEU A 8 -7.86 -3.52 -11.38
CA LEU A 8 -7.85 -4.75 -10.61
C LEU A 8 -7.97 -5.95 -11.55
N THR A 9 -7.68 -7.15 -11.03
CA THR A 9 -8.08 -8.36 -11.74
C THR A 9 -9.62 -8.48 -11.71
N PRO A 10 -10.28 -8.74 -12.85
CA PRO A 10 -11.72 -8.96 -12.88
C PRO A 10 -12.14 -10.07 -11.92
N ASP A 11 -13.35 -9.97 -11.34
CA ASP A 11 -13.88 -10.99 -10.44
C ASP A 11 -13.87 -12.38 -11.14
N PRO A 12 -13.19 -13.40 -10.57
CA PRO A 12 -13.20 -14.74 -11.13
C PRO A 12 -14.58 -15.42 -11.10
N GLN A 13 -15.52 -14.93 -10.29
CA GLN A 13 -16.89 -15.46 -10.18
C GLN A 13 -17.88 -14.79 -11.14
N ARG A 14 -17.43 -13.90 -12.02
CA ARG A 14 -18.30 -13.19 -12.97
C ARG A 14 -19.03 -14.14 -13.91
N ILE A 15 -20.24 -13.74 -14.31
CA ILE A 15 -21.12 -14.52 -15.20
C ILE A 15 -20.71 -14.38 -16.68
N SER A 16 -20.19 -13.21 -17.07
CA SER A 16 -19.76 -12.91 -18.45
C SER A 16 -18.31 -13.31 -18.70
N THR A 17 -18.02 -13.89 -19.86
CA THR A 17 -16.63 -14.21 -20.26
C THR A 17 -15.81 -12.98 -20.66
N VAL A 18 -16.46 -11.87 -21.03
CA VAL A 18 -15.79 -10.60 -21.37
C VAL A 18 -16.04 -9.60 -20.23
N PRO A 19 -14.98 -9.15 -19.52
CA PRO A 19 -15.13 -8.16 -18.47
C PRO A 19 -15.40 -6.77 -19.06
N THR A 20 -16.28 -6.01 -18.41
CA THR A 20 -16.50 -4.57 -18.67
C THR A 20 -15.63 -3.73 -17.72
N GLU A 21 -15.50 -2.43 -17.98
CA GLU A 21 -14.70 -1.54 -17.12
C GLU A 21 -15.12 -1.59 -15.64
N GLU A 22 -16.42 -1.75 -15.36
CA GLU A 22 -16.94 -1.87 -13.99
C GLU A 22 -16.44 -3.14 -13.28
N ASP A 23 -16.04 -4.18 -14.01
CA ASP A 23 -15.52 -5.42 -13.43
C ASP A 23 -14.07 -5.32 -12.96
N TYR A 24 -13.31 -4.33 -13.46
CA TYR A 24 -11.87 -4.24 -13.21
C TYR A 24 -11.35 -2.84 -12.89
N ILE A 25 -12.15 -1.78 -13.00
CA ILE A 25 -11.72 -0.43 -12.64
C ILE A 25 -12.27 -0.08 -11.26
N LEU A 26 -11.36 0.09 -10.30
CA LEU A 26 -11.65 0.66 -9.00
C LEU A 26 -11.57 2.19 -9.09
N THR A 27 -12.70 2.87 -8.97
CA THR A 27 -12.78 4.32 -8.98
C THR A 27 -12.62 4.92 -7.58
N ILE A 28 -12.37 6.23 -7.51
CA ILE A 28 -12.38 7.00 -6.25
C ILE A 28 -13.71 6.82 -5.49
N ARG A 29 -14.83 6.78 -6.21
CA ARG A 29 -16.17 6.61 -5.61
C ARG A 29 -16.28 5.25 -4.92
N ASP A 30 -15.78 4.20 -5.55
CA ASP A 30 -15.82 2.84 -4.99
C ASP A 30 -14.97 2.76 -3.72
N VAL A 31 -13.78 3.36 -3.72
CA VAL A 31 -12.92 3.43 -2.52
C VAL A 31 -13.62 4.17 -1.39
N LEU A 32 -14.20 5.34 -1.64
CA LEU A 32 -14.91 6.11 -0.61
C LEU A 32 -16.10 5.35 -0.02
N ASN A 33 -16.78 4.55 -0.85
CA ASN A 33 -17.91 3.72 -0.42
C ASN A 33 -17.49 2.46 0.36
N ALA A 34 -16.22 2.04 0.27
CA ALA A 34 -15.74 0.81 0.89
C ALA A 34 -15.69 0.85 2.44
N GLN A 35 -15.82 2.03 3.07
CA GLN A 35 -15.80 2.23 4.53
C GLN A 35 -14.71 1.40 5.23
N LEU A 36 -13.46 1.72 4.96
CA LEU A 36 -12.31 1.01 5.46
C LEU A 36 -12.07 1.24 6.95
N ARG A 37 -11.65 0.16 7.63
CA ARG A 37 -11.05 0.20 8.98
C ARG A 37 -9.62 -0.31 8.93
N ALA A 38 -8.85 0.21 7.97
CA ALA A 38 -7.49 -0.24 7.71
C ALA A 38 -6.48 0.62 8.50
N LYS A 39 -5.54 -0.04 9.20
CA LYS A 39 -4.39 0.64 9.80
C LYS A 39 -3.40 1.12 8.72
N LEU A 40 -3.20 0.31 7.69
CA LEU A 40 -2.27 0.57 6.61
C LEU A 40 -2.86 0.10 5.28
N VAL A 41 -2.75 0.93 4.25
CA VAL A 41 -2.95 0.57 2.84
C VAL A 41 -1.62 0.72 2.11
N VAL A 42 -1.21 -0.27 1.32
CA VAL A 42 0.01 -0.21 0.50
C VAL A 42 -0.39 -0.27 -0.97
N LEU A 43 -0.19 0.84 -1.69
CA LEU A 43 -0.47 0.95 -3.12
C LEU A 43 0.83 0.77 -3.90
N SER A 44 1.21 -0.48 -4.16
CA SER A 44 2.37 -0.86 -4.96
C SER A 44 2.14 -0.73 -6.49
N CYS A 45 1.35 0.24 -6.90
CA CYS A 45 1.11 0.57 -8.31
C CYS A 45 1.93 1.81 -8.67
N CYS A 46 2.55 1.82 -9.85
CA CYS A 46 3.29 2.97 -10.34
C CYS A 46 2.44 4.24 -10.29
N HIS A 47 3.00 5.34 -9.81
CA HIS A 47 2.33 6.64 -9.75
C HIS A 47 1.10 6.71 -8.82
N SER A 48 0.92 5.76 -7.90
CA SER A 48 -0.19 5.76 -6.93
C SER A 48 -0.18 6.97 -5.97
N GLY A 49 0.95 7.67 -5.85
CA GLY A 49 1.12 8.92 -5.12
C GLY A 49 0.91 10.18 -5.96
N ARG A 50 0.66 10.06 -7.27
CA ARG A 50 0.30 11.19 -8.12
C ARG A 50 -1.20 11.47 -8.04
N GLY A 51 -1.55 12.71 -8.32
CA GLY A 51 -2.93 13.18 -8.38
C GLY A 51 -3.00 14.61 -8.90
N GLU A 52 -4.21 15.11 -9.08
CA GLU A 52 -4.47 16.49 -9.46
C GLU A 52 -4.02 17.43 -8.33
N ILE A 53 -3.14 18.38 -8.62
CA ILE A 53 -2.67 19.35 -7.62
C ILE A 53 -3.75 20.43 -7.47
N LYS A 54 -4.35 20.52 -6.28
CA LYS A 54 -5.29 21.58 -5.90
C LYS A 54 -4.71 22.43 -4.78
N ALA A 55 -5.41 23.51 -4.43
CA ALA A 55 -5.00 24.42 -3.36
C ALA A 55 -4.85 23.70 -2.00
N GLU A 56 -5.63 22.64 -1.79
CA GLU A 56 -5.62 21.80 -0.59
C GLU A 56 -4.67 20.59 -0.66
N GLY A 57 -3.85 20.48 -1.72
CA GLY A 57 -2.88 19.41 -1.92
C GLY A 57 -3.21 18.47 -3.08
N VAL A 58 -2.58 17.29 -3.08
CA VAL A 58 -2.74 16.29 -4.15
C VAL A 58 -4.07 15.55 -3.98
N VAL A 59 -4.93 15.64 -4.99
CA VAL A 59 -6.18 14.88 -5.12
C VAL A 59 -5.92 13.65 -5.98
N GLY A 60 -5.90 12.49 -5.34
CA GLY A 60 -5.70 11.22 -6.03
C GLY A 60 -6.25 10.06 -5.23
N ILE A 61 -5.98 8.86 -5.71
CA ILE A 61 -6.49 7.62 -5.12
C ILE A 61 -6.05 7.44 -3.65
N ALA A 62 -4.84 7.90 -3.30
CA ALA A 62 -4.36 7.94 -1.91
C ALA A 62 -5.31 8.75 -1.00
N ARG A 63 -5.78 9.92 -1.45
CA ARG A 63 -6.72 10.74 -0.68
C ARG A 63 -8.08 10.06 -0.53
N ALA A 64 -8.52 9.31 -1.55
CA ALA A 64 -9.74 8.51 -1.49
C ALA A 64 -9.65 7.43 -0.40
N PHE A 65 -8.53 6.71 -0.33
CA PHE A 65 -8.30 5.71 0.72
C PHE A 65 -8.26 6.31 2.13
N MET A 66 -7.69 7.51 2.30
CA MET A 66 -7.76 8.21 3.59
C MET A 66 -9.20 8.60 3.94
N GLY A 67 -9.94 9.17 2.97
CA GLY A 67 -11.35 9.51 3.15
C GLY A 67 -12.25 8.31 3.46
N ALA A 68 -11.87 7.13 2.95
CA ALA A 68 -12.54 5.87 3.23
C ALA A 68 -12.25 5.34 4.65
N GLY A 69 -11.27 5.87 5.38
CA GLY A 69 -10.94 5.49 6.76
C GLY A 69 -9.61 4.77 6.95
N ALA A 70 -8.72 4.75 5.95
CA ALA A 70 -7.34 4.30 6.15
C ALA A 70 -6.54 5.29 7.01
N ARG A 71 -5.86 4.79 8.05
CA ARG A 71 -5.01 5.64 8.91
C ARG A 71 -3.67 6.03 8.30
N SER A 72 -3.12 5.14 7.49
CA SER A 72 -1.80 5.28 6.88
C SER A 72 -1.80 4.68 5.49
N ILE A 73 -1.09 5.30 4.56
CA ILE A 73 -1.00 4.86 3.18
C ILE A 73 0.44 4.94 2.70
N VAL A 74 0.96 3.85 2.15
CA VAL A 74 2.22 3.84 1.39
C VAL A 74 1.90 3.89 -0.10
N VAL A 75 2.52 4.83 -0.81
CA VAL A 75 2.31 5.04 -2.25
C VAL A 75 3.64 5.18 -2.98
N SER A 76 3.62 5.08 -4.32
CA SER A 76 4.79 5.32 -5.18
C SER A 76 4.65 6.62 -6.00
N LEU A 77 5.72 7.40 -6.11
CA LEU A 77 5.77 8.66 -6.84
C LEU A 77 6.00 8.48 -8.35
N TRP A 78 6.73 7.43 -8.74
CA TRP A 78 7.06 7.09 -10.12
C TRP A 78 7.14 5.57 -10.31
N ALA A 79 7.19 5.15 -11.57
CA ALA A 79 7.39 3.74 -11.95
C ALA A 79 8.82 3.28 -11.66
N ILE A 80 8.94 2.06 -11.12
CA ILE A 80 10.20 1.45 -10.69
C ILE A 80 10.36 0.13 -11.44
N ASP A 81 11.59 -0.30 -11.61
CA ASP A 81 11.89 -1.67 -12.05
C ASP A 81 11.22 -2.73 -11.13
N ASP A 82 10.71 -3.80 -11.74
CA ASP A 82 9.96 -4.84 -11.03
C ASP A 82 10.82 -5.58 -10.02
N GLU A 83 12.10 -5.83 -10.33
CA GLU A 83 13.02 -6.53 -9.41
C GLU A 83 13.38 -5.63 -8.22
N ALA A 84 13.63 -4.34 -8.47
CA ALA A 84 13.84 -3.37 -7.40
C ALA A 84 12.60 -3.26 -6.49
N THR A 85 11.40 -3.23 -7.07
CA THR A 85 10.14 -3.20 -6.32
C THR A 85 9.96 -4.46 -5.47
N LEU A 86 10.27 -5.62 -6.04
CA LEU A 86 10.21 -6.90 -5.33
C LEU A 86 11.14 -6.90 -4.11
N GLU A 87 12.39 -6.51 -4.29
CA GLU A 87 13.35 -6.43 -3.19
C GLU A 87 12.91 -5.40 -2.14
N PHE A 88 12.49 -4.22 -2.56
CA PHE A 88 11.96 -3.19 -1.65
C PHE A 88 10.80 -3.74 -0.80
N MET A 89 9.82 -4.37 -1.43
CA MET A 89 8.64 -4.90 -0.75
C MET A 89 8.99 -6.05 0.19
N LYS A 90 9.90 -6.94 -0.19
CA LYS A 90 10.39 -8.00 0.70
C LYS A 90 10.97 -7.41 1.99
N TYR A 91 11.91 -6.46 1.88
CA TYR A 91 12.52 -5.83 3.05
C TYR A 91 11.49 -5.05 3.86
N PHE A 92 10.63 -4.26 3.21
CA PHE A 92 9.58 -3.49 3.86
C PHE A 92 8.65 -4.38 4.70
N TYR A 93 8.08 -5.44 4.09
CA TYR A 93 7.19 -6.36 4.79
C TYR A 93 7.91 -7.18 5.86
N GLN A 94 9.18 -7.52 5.67
CA GLN A 94 9.98 -8.20 6.69
C GLN A 94 10.14 -7.33 7.95
N GLN A 95 10.46 -6.04 7.79
CA GLN A 95 10.59 -5.10 8.92
C GLN A 95 9.23 -4.88 9.61
N LEU A 96 8.17 -4.75 8.81
CA LEU A 96 6.80 -4.58 9.31
C LEU A 96 6.33 -5.81 10.10
N ALA A 97 6.62 -7.02 9.60
CA ALA A 97 6.35 -8.27 10.30
C ALA A 97 7.16 -8.42 11.60
N GLY A 98 8.36 -7.82 11.63
CA GLY A 98 9.19 -7.68 12.83
C GLY A 98 8.65 -6.71 13.88
N GLY A 99 7.50 -6.07 13.64
CA GLY A 99 6.84 -5.16 14.59
C GLY A 99 7.41 -3.75 14.59
N LYS A 100 8.19 -3.37 13.58
CA LYS A 100 8.63 -1.98 13.42
C LYS A 100 7.47 -1.09 12.96
N PRO A 101 7.47 0.20 13.32
CA PRO A 101 6.57 1.18 12.72
C PRO A 101 6.71 1.22 11.19
N VAL A 102 5.66 1.67 10.51
CA VAL A 102 5.65 1.76 9.04
C VAL A 102 6.73 2.71 8.54
N SER A 103 6.94 3.85 9.21
CA SER A 103 7.97 4.83 8.82
C SER A 103 9.38 4.23 8.88
N GLU A 104 9.69 3.49 9.95
CA GLU A 104 10.98 2.83 10.14
C GLU A 104 11.17 1.71 9.13
N SER A 105 10.13 0.89 8.92
CA SER A 105 10.14 -0.20 7.93
C SER A 105 10.39 0.32 6.52
N LEU A 106 9.77 1.46 6.17
CA LEU A 106 9.96 2.14 4.91
C LEU A 106 11.41 2.64 4.77
N ASN A 107 11.92 3.33 5.78
CA ASN A 107 13.28 3.86 5.78
C ASN A 107 14.34 2.75 5.63
N LEU A 108 14.17 1.63 6.32
CA LEU A 108 15.08 0.49 6.25
C LEU A 108 15.06 -0.17 4.86
N ALA A 109 13.89 -0.29 4.23
CA ALA A 109 13.78 -0.80 2.86
C ALA A 109 14.48 0.13 1.85
N MET A 110 14.28 1.46 1.98
CA MET A 110 14.99 2.45 1.15
C MET A 110 16.51 2.35 1.33
N LYS A 111 16.97 2.24 2.58
CA LYS A 111 18.39 2.11 2.89
C LYS A 111 18.99 0.85 2.28
N SER A 112 18.28 -0.28 2.38
CA SER A 112 18.74 -1.55 1.81
C SER A 112 18.97 -1.48 0.31
N LEU A 113 18.07 -0.82 -0.45
CA LEU A 113 18.27 -0.65 -1.90
C LEU A 113 19.38 0.35 -2.18
N ARG A 114 19.43 1.46 -1.45
CA ARG A 114 20.47 2.49 -1.59
C ARG A 114 21.89 1.94 -1.38
N GLU A 115 22.05 0.98 -0.48
CA GLU A 115 23.32 0.34 -0.16
C GLU A 115 23.62 -0.88 -1.05
N SER A 116 22.70 -1.26 -1.95
CA SER A 116 22.90 -2.39 -2.87
C SER A 116 23.70 -2.00 -4.11
N ASP A 117 24.50 -2.91 -4.64
CA ASP A 117 25.27 -2.67 -5.87
C ASP A 117 24.36 -2.50 -7.10
N LYS A 118 23.19 -3.15 -7.10
CA LYS A 118 22.28 -3.21 -8.26
C LYS A 118 21.26 -2.07 -8.29
N PHE A 119 20.80 -1.60 -7.14
CA PHE A 119 19.66 -0.68 -7.02
C PHE A 119 19.98 0.62 -6.26
N CYS A 120 21.25 1.03 -6.20
CA CYS A 120 21.67 2.25 -5.48
C CYS A 120 21.20 3.57 -6.12
N ASP A 121 20.78 3.56 -7.39
CA ASP A 121 20.24 4.75 -8.05
C ASP A 121 18.96 5.27 -7.36
N ILE A 122 18.84 6.60 -7.28
CA ILE A 122 17.69 7.30 -6.66
C ILE A 122 16.32 6.83 -7.18
N LYS A 123 16.25 6.45 -8.46
CA LYS A 123 15.01 5.96 -9.10
C LYS A 123 14.46 4.68 -8.46
N HIS A 124 15.30 3.88 -7.80
CA HIS A 124 14.89 2.61 -7.20
C HIS A 124 14.49 2.76 -5.72
N TRP A 125 15.25 3.51 -4.92
CA TRP A 125 15.03 3.55 -3.47
C TRP A 125 14.22 4.75 -2.96
N ALA A 126 14.13 5.86 -3.70
CA ALA A 126 13.37 7.05 -3.29
C ALA A 126 11.87 7.15 -3.69
N PRO A 127 11.22 6.20 -4.40
CA PRO A 127 9.88 6.42 -4.96
C PRO A 127 8.75 6.30 -3.95
N PHE A 128 8.95 5.58 -2.84
CA PHE A 128 7.87 5.30 -1.90
C PHE A 128 7.74 6.40 -0.85
N LEU A 129 6.50 6.73 -0.48
CA LEU A 129 6.23 7.67 0.60
C LEU A 129 5.10 7.17 1.50
N LEU A 130 5.14 7.58 2.76
CA LEU A 130 4.10 7.34 3.75
C LEU A 130 3.24 8.60 3.94
N ILE A 131 1.92 8.45 3.85
CA ILE A 131 0.93 9.50 4.16
C ILE A 131 0.10 9.03 5.36
N GLY A 132 -0.12 9.92 6.33
CA GLY A 132 -0.94 9.63 7.52
C GLY A 132 -0.10 9.27 8.74
N ASP A 133 -0.67 8.47 9.63
CA ASP A 133 -0.06 8.14 10.91
C ASP A 133 1.13 7.19 10.75
N ASP A 134 2.09 7.24 11.67
CA ASP A 134 3.07 6.17 11.82
C ASP A 134 2.49 5.06 12.70
N VAL A 135 2.08 3.95 12.08
CA VAL A 135 1.40 2.84 12.74
C VAL A 135 2.31 1.63 12.90
N THR A 136 2.06 0.82 13.92
CA THR A 136 2.70 -0.50 14.09
C THR A 136 1.67 -1.61 13.86
N LEU A 137 2.04 -2.61 13.06
CA LEU A 137 1.23 -3.79 12.83
C LEU A 137 1.72 -4.93 13.74
N HIS A 138 0.79 -5.50 14.50
CA HIS A 138 1.06 -6.64 15.36
C HIS A 138 0.42 -7.87 14.73
N PHE A 139 1.17 -8.58 13.89
CA PHE A 139 0.67 -9.78 13.21
C PHE A 139 0.46 -10.96 14.18
N MET A 140 1.21 -10.99 15.30
CA MET A 140 1.29 -12.12 16.24
C MET A 140 0.43 -11.99 17.51
N ALA A 141 -0.27 -10.87 17.72
CA ALA A 141 -1.06 -10.67 18.93
C ALA A 141 -2.30 -11.60 18.99
N LYS A 142 -2.85 -11.98 17.84
CA LYS A 142 -4.12 -12.73 17.77
C LYS A 142 -3.98 -14.24 18.02
N GLU A 143 -2.79 -14.81 17.87
CA GLU A 143 -2.54 -16.25 18.13
C GLU A 143 -2.28 -16.54 19.61
N ARG A 144 -1.60 -15.62 20.32
CA ARG A 144 -1.28 -15.79 21.75
C ARG A 144 -2.52 -15.67 22.66
N GLU A 145 -3.48 -14.82 22.31
CA GLU A 145 -4.76 -14.74 23.04
C GLU A 145 -5.60 -16.01 22.89
N ASN A 146 -5.62 -16.62 21.70
CA ASN A 146 -6.32 -17.88 21.45
C ASN A 146 -5.64 -19.10 22.10
N LEU A 147 -4.33 -19.07 22.29
CA LEU A 147 -3.58 -20.10 23.03
C LEU A 147 -3.79 -19.99 24.54
N ASN A 148 -3.80 -18.78 25.10
CA ASN A 148 -4.06 -18.56 26.53
C ASN A 148 -5.50 -18.90 26.92
N MET A 149 -6.48 -18.75 26.03
CA MET A 149 -7.87 -19.13 26.30
C MET A 149 -8.11 -20.66 26.20
N LYS A 150 -7.22 -21.41 25.56
CA LYS A 150 -7.25 -22.88 25.52
C LYS A 150 -6.52 -23.54 26.70
N SER A 151 -5.62 -22.82 27.38
CA SER A 151 -4.87 -23.34 28.54
C SER A 151 -5.62 -23.25 29.87
N HIS A 152 -6.81 -22.63 29.89
CA HIS A 152 -7.67 -22.47 31.06
C HIS A 152 -9.00 -23.23 30.94
N LYS A 153 -9.07 -24.25 30.08
CA LYS A 153 -10.19 -25.18 29.96
C LYS A 153 -9.75 -26.60 30.28
#